data_AF-A0A930NK85-F1
#
_entry.id   AF-A0A930NK85-F1
#
_cell.length_a   1.000
_cell.length_b   1.000
_cell.length_c   1.000
_cell.angle_alpha   90.00
_cell.angle_beta   90.00
_cell.angle_gamma   90.00
#
_symmetry.space_group_name_H-M   'P 1'
#
loop_
_entity.id
_entity.type
_entity.pdbx_description
1 polymer ?
#
loop_
_entity_poly.entity_id
_entity_poly.type
_entity_poly.pdbx_seq_one_letter_code
_entity_poly.pdbx_strand_id
1 'polypeptide(L)'
;MQNTNNETVYRQKLKGRILKVAATLFHQHGIKQVKMDDIASDLKISKRTLYEIYETKEDLLFEVLQRREDMERQQVIEFDKPGTNVINIILEVYRVRTSEFITINPLFFEDLQKYP
;
A
#
# COMPACT_ATOMS: atom_id res chain seq x y z
N MET A 1 17.46 24.08 -19.18
CA MET A 1 17.66 22.81 -18.44
C MET A 1 16.81 22.79 -17.14
N GLN A 2 15.49 22.99 -17.22
CA GLN A 2 14.58 23.06 -16.04
C GLN A 2 13.57 21.90 -15.94
N ASN A 3 13.71 20.83 -16.75
CA ASN A 3 12.64 19.82 -16.91
C ASN A 3 12.72 18.61 -15.96
N THR A 4 13.89 18.29 -15.39
CA THR A 4 14.10 17.06 -14.61
C THR A 4 13.44 17.08 -13.23
N ASN A 5 13.31 18.24 -12.58
CA ASN A 5 12.67 18.33 -11.26
C ASN A 5 11.15 18.17 -11.32
N ASN A 6 10.48 18.76 -12.31
CA ASN A 6 9.01 18.67 -12.43
C ASN A 6 8.54 17.27 -12.84
N GLU A 7 9.28 16.60 -13.71
CA GLU A 7 8.99 15.23 -14.15
C GLU A 7 9.13 14.23 -12.99
N THR A 8 10.14 14.42 -12.14
CA THR A 8 10.36 13.61 -10.93
C THR A 8 9.24 13.80 -9.90
N VAL A 9 8.81 15.04 -9.66
CA VAL A 9 7.71 15.35 -8.73
C VAL A 9 6.37 14.77 -9.22
N TYR A 10 6.07 14.90 -10.52
CA TYR A 10 4.88 14.29 -11.11
C TYR A 10 4.90 12.76 -10.96
N ARG A 11 6.04 12.12 -11.26
CA ARG A 11 6.20 10.66 -11.15
C ARG A 11 6.02 10.19 -9.71
N GLN A 12 6.58 10.89 -8.73
CA GLN A 12 6.37 10.58 -7.30
C GLN A 12 4.91 10.70 -6.88
N LYS A 13 4.22 11.78 -7.30
CA LYS A 13 2.80 11.97 -7.01
C LYS A 13 1.94 10.88 -7.64
N LEU A 14 2.24 10.49 -8.88
CA LEU A 14 1.56 9.41 -9.58
C LEU A 14 1.81 8.05 -8.88
N LYS A 15 3.05 7.76 -8.50
CA LYS A 15 3.41 6.55 -7.74
C LYS A 15 2.60 6.44 -6.45
N GLY A 16 2.48 7.53 -5.69
CA GLY A 16 1.66 7.57 -4.47
C GLY A 16 0.17 7.32 -4.73
N ARG A 17 -0.38 7.85 -5.84
CA ARG A 17 -1.77 7.57 -6.25
C ARG A 17 -1.96 6.10 -6.62
N ILE A 18 -1.00 5.52 -7.35
CA ILE A 18 -1.02 4.10 -7.73
C ILE A 18 -1.06 3.22 -6.50
N LEU A 19 -0.16 3.45 -5.53
CA LEU A 19 -0.11 2.67 -4.28
C LEU A 19 -1.43 2.73 -3.52
N LYS A 20 -2.04 3.92 -3.41
CA LYS A 20 -3.31 4.08 -2.70
C LYS A 20 -4.46 3.32 -3.37
N VAL A 21 -4.58 3.41 -4.69
CA VAL A 21 -5.64 2.71 -5.44
C VAL A 21 -5.41 1.21 -5.43
N ALA A 22 -4.18 0.77 -5.67
CA ALA A 22 -3.82 -0.64 -5.65
C ALA A 22 -4.10 -1.28 -4.28
N ALA A 23 -3.70 -0.64 -3.18
CA ALA A 23 -4.01 -1.11 -1.83
C ALA A 23 -5.52 -1.25 -1.61
N THR A 24 -6.31 -0.26 -2.06
CA THR A 24 -7.77 -0.28 -1.93
C THR A 24 -8.38 -1.45 -2.69
N LEU A 25 -8.00 -1.64 -3.96
CA LEU A 25 -8.53 -2.71 -4.80
C LEU A 25 -8.11 -4.08 -4.28
N PHE A 26 -6.84 -4.27 -3.88
CA PHE A 26 -6.36 -5.51 -3.29
C PHE A 26 -7.11 -5.86 -2.01
N HIS A 27 -7.34 -4.89 -1.12
CA HIS A 27 -8.11 -5.12 0.10
C HIS A 27 -9.58 -5.43 -0.16
N GLN A 28 -10.20 -4.86 -1.20
CA GLN A 28 -11.62 -5.07 -1.48
C GLN A 28 -11.90 -6.37 -2.24
N HIS A 29 -11.00 -6.77 -3.15
CA HIS A 29 -11.26 -7.84 -4.12
C HIS A 29 -10.29 -9.03 -4.02
N GLY A 30 -9.26 -8.93 -3.17
CA GLY A 30 -8.15 -9.89 -3.16
C GLY A 30 -7.11 -9.58 -4.25
N ILE A 31 -5.93 -10.16 -4.11
CA ILE A 31 -4.78 -9.81 -4.96
C ILE A 31 -4.91 -10.45 -6.33
N LYS A 32 -5.41 -11.69 -6.42
CA LYS A 32 -5.51 -12.42 -7.68
C LYS A 32 -6.54 -11.85 -8.62
N GLN A 33 -7.68 -11.40 -8.09
CA GLN A 33 -8.78 -10.88 -8.90
C GLN A 33 -8.48 -9.51 -9.50
N VAL A 34 -7.65 -8.71 -8.84
CA VAL A 34 -7.22 -7.40 -9.34
C VAL A 34 -6.16 -7.58 -10.43
N LYS A 35 -6.43 -6.98 -11.59
CA LYS A 35 -5.49 -6.86 -12.71
C LYS A 35 -4.86 -5.47 -12.72
N MET A 36 -3.68 -5.37 -13.33
CA MET A 36 -3.03 -4.07 -13.58
C MET A 36 -3.94 -3.13 -14.40
N ASP A 37 -4.75 -3.71 -15.29
CA ASP A 37 -5.74 -2.99 -16.06
C ASP A 37 -6.80 -2.29 -15.19
N ASP A 38 -7.30 -2.97 -14.14
CA ASP A 38 -8.33 -2.43 -13.26
C ASP A 38 -7.79 -1.20 -12.51
N ILE A 39 -6.54 -1.28 -12.05
CA ILE A 39 -5.82 -0.18 -11.38
C ILE A 39 -5.62 1.00 -12.34
N ALA A 40 -5.20 0.74 -13.58
CA ALA A 40 -5.00 1.79 -14.58
C ALA A 40 -6.32 2.48 -14.96
N SER A 41 -7.40 1.70 -15.10
CA SER A 41 -8.74 2.20 -15.38
C SER A 41 -9.30 3.06 -14.26
N ASP A 42 -9.15 2.65 -13.00
CA ASP A 42 -9.60 3.43 -11.84
C ASP A 42 -8.86 4.78 -11.73
N LEU A 43 -7.55 4.77 -12.01
CA LEU A 43 -6.71 5.97 -12.02
C LEU A 43 -6.89 6.87 -13.25
N LYS A 44 -7.60 6.40 -14.28
CA LYS A 44 -7.75 7.04 -15.59
C LYS A 44 -6.40 7.31 -16.27
N ILE A 45 -5.50 6.34 -16.22
CA ILE A 45 -4.19 6.38 -16.90
C ILE A 45 -4.08 5.23 -17.91
N SER A 46 -3.12 5.33 -18.83
CA SER A 46 -2.86 4.20 -19.74
C SER A 46 -2.17 3.05 -19.00
N LYS A 47 -2.39 1.81 -19.46
CA LYS A 47 -1.67 0.63 -18.97
C LYS A 47 -0.15 0.83 -19.07
N ARG A 48 0.31 1.37 -20.20
CA ARG A 48 1.73 1.69 -20.43
C ARG A 48 2.28 2.59 -19.33
N THR A 49 1.54 3.63 -18.94
CA THR A 49 1.95 4.55 -17.86
C THR A 49 2.08 3.85 -16.52
N LEU A 50 1.19 2.89 -16.21
CA LEU A 50 1.32 2.08 -14.99
C LEU A 50 2.56 1.18 -15.06
N TYR A 51 2.77 0.50 -16.19
CA TYR A 51 3.91 -0.40 -16.41
C TYR A 51 5.27 0.31 -16.44
N GLU A 52 5.31 1.60 -16.79
CA GLU A 52 6.52 2.44 -16.68
C GLU A 52 6.91 2.76 -15.22
N ILE A 53 6.01 2.53 -14.26
CA ILE A 53 6.27 2.71 -12.82
C ILE A 53 6.46 1.36 -12.11
N TYR A 54 5.63 0.37 -12.45
CA TYR A 54 5.69 -0.98 -11.88
C TYR A 54 5.66 -2.01 -13.00
N GLU A 55 6.76 -2.76 -13.16
CA GLU A 55 6.89 -3.75 -14.22
C GLU A 55 5.93 -4.93 -14.02
N THR A 56 5.74 -5.35 -12.77
CA THR A 56 4.87 -6.48 -12.42
C THR A 56 3.84 -6.10 -11.35
N LYS A 57 2.81 -6.95 -11.19
CA LYS A 57 1.82 -6.79 -10.10
C LYS A 57 2.47 -7.09 -8.75
N GLU A 58 3.45 -7.97 -8.74
CA GLU A 58 4.26 -8.40 -7.61
C GLU A 58 5.06 -7.21 -7.05
N ASP A 59 5.72 -6.43 -7.91
CA ASP A 59 6.48 -5.23 -7.50
C ASP A 59 5.56 -4.19 -6.85
N LEU A 60 4.39 -3.98 -7.44
CA LEU A 60 3.38 -3.07 -6.91
C LEU A 60 2.84 -3.56 -5.56
N LEU A 61 2.50 -4.84 -5.46
CA LEU A 61 2.04 -5.45 -4.22
C LEU A 61 3.10 -5.32 -3.12
N PHE A 62 4.35 -5.62 -3.44
CA PHE A 62 5.45 -5.53 -2.48
C PHE A 62 5.58 -4.11 -1.92
N GLU A 63 5.58 -3.08 -2.78
CA GLU A 63 5.66 -1.70 -2.31
C GLU A 63 4.40 -1.24 -1.55
N VAL A 64 3.21 -1.76 -1.90
CA VAL A 64 1.98 -1.55 -1.11
C VAL A 64 2.17 -2.09 0.32
N LEU A 65 2.72 -3.30 0.47
CA LEU A 65 2.95 -3.93 1.77
C LEU A 65 4.05 -3.20 2.56
N GLN A 66 5.16 -2.81 1.91
CA GLN A 66 6.21 -2.02 2.54
C GLN A 66 5.69 -0.69 3.06
N ARG A 67 4.93 0.04 2.24
CA ARG A 67 4.33 1.32 2.65
C ARG A 67 3.40 1.14 3.85
N ARG A 68 2.67 0.04 3.92
CA ARG A 68 1.83 -0.30 5.07
C ARG A 68 2.69 -0.55 6.32
N GLU A 69 3.75 -1.35 6.21
CA GLU A 69 4.67 -1.59 7.33
C GLU A 69 5.31 -0.30 7.84
N ASP A 70 5.76 0.58 6.93
CA ASP A 70 6.34 1.87 7.29
C ASP A 70 5.33 2.77 8.02
N MET A 71 4.07 2.80 7.59
CA MET A 71 3.00 3.53 8.26
C MET A 71 2.74 2.99 9.66
N GLU A 72 2.63 1.67 9.82
CA GLU A 72 2.45 1.04 11.13
C GLU A 72 3.63 1.32 12.06
N ARG A 73 4.86 1.20 11.55
CA ARG A 73 6.09 1.50 12.29
C ARG A 73 6.10 2.95 12.76
N GLN A 74 5.74 3.88 11.88
CA GLN A 74 5.69 5.30 12.22
C GLN A 74 4.64 5.59 13.29
N GLN A 75 3.47 4.96 13.23
CA GLN A 75 2.44 5.09 14.28
C GLN A 75 2.92 4.60 15.64
N VAL A 76 3.66 3.48 15.67
CA VAL A 76 4.25 2.95 16.92
C VAL A 76 5.29 3.92 17.48
N ILE A 77 6.17 4.46 16.64
CA ILE A 77 7.18 5.45 17.05
C ILE A 77 6.51 6.72 17.60
N GLU A 78 5.42 7.17 16.97
CA GLU A 78 4.68 8.35 17.43
C GLU A 78 3.93 8.11 18.75
N PHE A 79 3.55 6.86 19.01
CA PHE A 79 2.89 6.46 20.25
C PHE A 79 3.88 6.24 21.41
N ASP A 80 5.10 5.76 21.11
CA ASP A 80 6.17 5.50 22.08
C ASP A 80 6.80 6.80 22.60
N LYS A 81 6.10 7.46 23.53
CA LYS A 81 6.55 8.68 24.20
C LYS A 81 7.11 8.36 25.59
N PRO A 82 7.98 9.22 26.16
CA PRO A 82 8.47 9.04 27.52
C PRO A 82 7.32 8.82 28.51
N GLY A 83 7.39 7.72 29.27
CA GLY A 83 6.34 7.30 30.22
C GLY A 83 5.32 6.30 29.65
N THR A 84 5.42 5.91 28.38
CA THR A 84 4.54 4.89 27.79
C THR A 84 4.94 3.50 28.30
N ASN A 85 3.95 2.73 28.78
CA ASN A 85 4.15 1.34 29.17
C ASN A 85 4.16 0.43 27.92
N VAL A 86 5.06 -0.56 27.88
CA VAL A 86 5.14 -1.54 26.79
C VAL A 86 3.81 -2.26 26.52
N ILE A 87 2.99 -2.53 27.55
CA ILE A 87 1.66 -3.12 27.37
C ILE A 87 0.76 -2.20 26.55
N ASN A 88 0.83 -0.88 26.75
CA ASN A 88 0.03 0.06 25.97
C ASN A 88 0.48 0.09 24.51
N ILE A 89 1.78 -0.01 24.25
CA ILE A 89 2.32 -0.12 22.88
C ILE A 89 1.78 -1.40 22.21
N ILE A 90 1.86 -2.54 22.91
CA ILE A 90 1.33 -3.82 22.40
C ILE A 90 -0.17 -3.72 22.11
N LEU A 91 -0.95 -3.16 23.04
CA LEU A 91 -2.39 -2.98 22.87
C LEU A 91 -2.72 -2.06 21.70
N GLU A 92 -1.96 -0.99 21.49
CA GLU A 92 -2.18 -0.07 20.36
C GLU A 92 -1.87 -0.75 19.02
N VAL A 93 -0.78 -1.52 18.95
CA VAL A 93 -0.46 -2.34 17.76
C VAL A 93 -1.61 -3.29 17.42
N TYR A 94 -2.13 -4.02 18.42
CA TYR A 94 -3.28 -4.90 18.22
C TYR A 94 -4.53 -4.13 17.79
N ARG A 95 -4.83 -2.99 18.42
CA ARG A 95 -5.98 -2.15 18.07
C ARG A 95 -5.95 -1.71 16.62
N VAL A 96 -4.82 -1.15 16.17
CA VAL A 96 -4.64 -0.71 14.77
C VAL A 96 -4.81 -1.88 13.82
N ARG A 97 -4.09 -2.98 14.04
CA ARG A 97 -4.16 -4.19 13.21
C ARG A 97 -5.60 -4.71 13.10
N THR A 98 -6.29 -4.92 14.23
CA THR A 98 -7.66 -5.45 14.26
C THR A 98 -8.66 -4.52 13.57
N SER A 99 -8.50 -3.20 13.68
CA SER A 99 -9.37 -2.25 13.00
C SER A 99 -9.32 -2.34 11.48
N GLU A 100 -8.14 -2.63 10.92
CA GLU A 100 -7.97 -2.85 9.48
C GLU A 100 -8.55 -4.21 9.05
N PHE A 101 -8.35 -5.27 9.85
CA PHE A 101 -8.81 -6.63 9.54
C PHE A 101 -10.32 -6.73 9.27
N ILE A 102 -11.15 -5.93 9.94
CA ILE A 102 -12.61 -5.94 9.74
C ILE A 102 -13.00 -5.48 8.32
N THR A 103 -12.14 -4.71 7.67
CA THR A 103 -12.45 -4.06 6.38
C THR A 103 -11.78 -4.72 5.16
N ILE A 104 -10.86 -5.65 5.39
CA ILE A 104 -10.12 -6.35 4.33
C ILE A 104 -10.84 -7.64 3.96
N ASN A 105 -11.04 -7.85 2.66
CA ASN A 105 -11.58 -9.07 2.11
C ASN A 105 -10.67 -10.27 2.47
N PRO A 106 -11.20 -11.37 3.05
CA PRO A 106 -10.41 -12.55 3.40
C PRO A 106 -9.54 -13.10 2.26
N LEU A 107 -10.01 -12.97 1.01
CA LEU A 107 -9.26 -13.39 -0.18
C LEU A 107 -7.92 -12.70 -0.33
N PHE A 108 -7.77 -11.47 0.18
CA PHE A 108 -6.47 -10.79 0.20
C PHE A 108 -5.42 -11.63 0.94
N PHE A 109 -5.77 -12.16 2.11
CA PHE A 109 -4.85 -12.96 2.92
C PHE A 109 -4.62 -14.35 2.34
N GLU A 110 -5.67 -14.99 1.82
CA GLU A 110 -5.56 -16.27 1.12
C GLU A 110 -4.66 -16.19 -0.12
N ASP A 111 -4.70 -15.06 -0.82
CA ASP A 111 -3.84 -14.81 -1.96
C ASP A 111 -2.42 -14.49 -1.52
N LEU A 112 -2.26 -13.68 -0.46
CA LEU A 112 -0.96 -13.27 0.06
C LEU A 112 -0.11 -14.47 0.49
N GLN A 113 -0.73 -15.52 1.05
CA GLN A 113 -0.05 -16.78 1.40
C GLN A 113 0.62 -17.50 0.21
N LYS A 114 0.24 -17.16 -1.03
CA LYS A 114 0.75 -17.79 -2.25
C LYS A 114 1.91 -17.01 -2.87
N TYR A 115 2.27 -15.86 -2.29
CA TYR A 115 3.44 -15.10 -2.66
C TYR A 115 4.65 -15.58 -1.82
N PRO A 116 5.84 -15.70 -2.43
CA PRO A 116 7.04 -16.21 -1.77
C PRO A 116 7.60 -15.27 -0.70
#